data_AF-A0A8J3ITT6-F1
#
_entry.id   AF-A0A8J3ITT6-F1
#
_cell.length_a   1.000
_cell.length_b   1.000
_cell.length_c   1.000
_cell.angle_alpha   90.00
_cell.angle_beta   90.00
_cell.angle_gamma   90.00
#
_symmetry.space_group_name_H-M   'P 1'
#
loop_
_entity.id
_entity.type
_entity.pdbx_description
1 polymer ?
#
loop_
_entity_poly.entity_id
_entity_poly.type
_entity_poly.pdbx_seq_one_letter_code
_entity_poly.pdbx_strand_id
1 'polypeptide(L)'
;MSYHLLRASHVTVSDEVDLLIAGDGIYSFVRCFGMHIPFPLVLCEIRGLLPLSPLPFLEGNPVEAIPLPFAPSHHVLLQPELPTVDTGRIYQYVIARGGVFLLAGCPGIEVLMPISAPCALPGLADVAPYVIWRYPRVGEEVVQELFDQARAARDETDGHMLERLFYLTYENGWRIHEPEQIQTATSVRATTSSEADETATLEGHSHHDMHAYFSRVDNRDELVNGGFKVYFVIGQVHTHPQIRTRVCVHGYSWEVPARTFFALPAGVEDCVAKEWMTQ
;
A
#
# COMPACT_ATOMS: atom_id res chain seq x y z
N MET A 1 23.65 -5.17 21.14
CA MET A 1 23.03 -4.12 20.32
C MET A 1 21.71 -3.77 20.97
N SER A 2 21.56 -2.54 21.46
CA SER A 2 20.33 -2.01 22.03
C SER A 2 19.54 -1.22 20.99
N TYR A 3 18.22 -1.34 21.00
CA TYR A 3 17.33 -0.46 20.25
C TYR A 3 16.37 0.23 21.22
N HIS A 4 16.10 1.51 20.97
CA HIS A 4 15.20 2.30 21.80
C HIS A 4 14.01 2.72 20.94
N LEU A 5 12.82 2.25 21.34
CA LEU A 5 11.55 2.77 20.80
C LEU A 5 11.25 4.08 21.52
N LEU A 6 11.10 5.18 20.78
CA LEU A 6 10.76 6.46 21.37
C LEU A 6 9.26 6.48 21.71
N ARG A 7 8.93 6.00 22.92
CA ARG A 7 7.65 6.23 23.58
C ARG A 7 7.83 7.40 24.55
N ALA A 8 6.79 8.21 24.75
CA ALA A 8 6.86 9.42 25.56
C ALA A 8 7.23 9.13 27.04
N SER A 9 8.52 9.03 27.34
CA SER A 9 9.20 9.30 28.63
C SER A 9 10.67 8.86 28.54
N HIS A 10 11.57 9.84 28.67
CA HIS A 10 13.03 9.77 28.95
C HIS A 10 13.86 8.60 28.36
N VAL A 11 14.78 8.92 27.43
CA VAL A 11 15.78 7.97 26.90
C VAL A 11 17.20 8.43 27.24
N THR A 12 17.98 7.55 27.87
CA THR A 12 19.45 7.58 27.99
C THR A 12 20.04 6.51 27.04
N VAL A 13 21.05 6.87 26.24
CA VAL A 13 21.61 6.06 25.13
C VAL A 13 23.04 5.60 25.46
N SER A 14 23.41 4.36 25.13
CA SER A 14 24.67 3.70 25.52
C SER A 14 25.73 3.69 24.40
N ASP A 15 26.75 2.83 24.47
CA ASP A 15 27.97 2.82 23.63
C ASP A 15 28.03 1.69 22.56
N GLU A 16 26.95 0.95 22.36
CA GLU A 16 26.79 0.03 21.21
C GLU A 16 26.12 0.76 20.03
N VAL A 17 26.12 0.20 18.81
CA VAL A 17 25.40 0.83 17.68
C VAL A 17 23.91 0.86 18.00
N ASP A 18 23.48 1.98 18.58
CA ASP A 18 22.12 2.18 19.04
C ASP A 18 21.28 2.67 17.86
N LEU A 19 20.29 1.86 17.48
CA LEU A 19 19.26 2.26 16.54
C LEU A 19 18.14 2.96 17.31
N LEU A 20 17.80 4.16 16.87
CA LEU A 20 16.62 4.89 17.29
C LEU A 20 15.54 4.76 16.22
N ILE A 21 14.36 4.29 16.63
CA ILE A 21 13.19 4.19 15.76
C ILE A 21 12.23 5.30 16.19
N ALA A 22 11.91 6.19 15.25
CA ALA A 22 11.03 7.33 15.42
C ALA A 22 9.94 7.32 14.35
N GLY A 23 8.95 8.20 14.51
CA GLY A 23 7.79 8.28 13.60
C GLY A 23 8.13 8.72 12.18
N ASP A 24 9.32 9.28 11.96
CA ASP A 24 9.83 9.76 10.68
C ASP A 24 11.01 8.94 10.14
N GLY A 25 11.41 7.86 10.83
CA GLY A 25 12.44 6.95 10.32
C GLY A 25 13.26 6.21 11.37
N ILE A 26 14.36 5.63 10.90
CA ILE A 26 15.36 4.92 11.69
C ILE A 26 16.67 5.70 11.64
N TYR A 27 17.27 5.90 12.80
CA TYR A 27 18.47 6.69 13.00
C TYR A 27 19.55 5.87 13.69
N SER A 28 20.80 6.13 13.35
CA SER A 28 21.95 5.77 14.17
C SER A 28 22.45 6.99 14.90
N PHE A 29 23.24 6.83 15.96
CA PHE A 29 23.91 7.94 16.61
C PHE A 29 25.39 7.98 16.24
N VAL A 30 25.86 9.15 15.85
CA VAL A 30 27.29 9.43 15.73
C VAL A 30 27.72 10.25 16.93
N ARG A 31 28.76 9.79 17.63
CA ARG A 31 29.42 10.59 18.68
C ARG A 31 30.39 11.57 18.03
N CYS A 32 30.13 12.86 18.19
CA CYS A 32 30.98 13.93 17.70
C CYS A 32 31.21 14.96 18.81
N PHE A 33 32.45 15.16 19.24
CA PHE A 33 32.81 16.09 20.33
C PHE A 33 32.01 15.92 21.64
N GLY A 34 31.69 14.67 22.01
CA GLY A 34 30.89 14.37 23.20
C GLY A 34 29.38 14.58 23.04
N MET A 35 28.91 14.96 21.84
CA MET A 35 27.49 15.03 21.49
C MET A 35 27.05 13.75 20.77
N HIS A 36 25.81 13.31 21.02
CA HIS A 36 25.15 12.26 20.24
C HIS A 36 24.30 12.92 19.16
N ILE A 37 24.71 12.80 17.91
CA ILE A 37 23.99 13.38 16.77
C ILE A 37 23.25 12.24 16.06
N PRO A 38 21.91 12.29 15.96
CA PRO A 38 21.18 11.31 15.19
C PRO A 38 21.46 11.51 13.69
N PHE A 39 21.77 10.42 13.00
CA PHE A 39 21.99 10.36 11.58
C PHE A 39 20.94 9.42 10.95
N PRO A 40 20.14 9.88 9.98
CA PRO A 40 19.08 9.05 9.40
C PRO A 40 19.70 7.92 8.60
N LEU A 41 19.35 6.68 8.95
CA LEU A 41 19.64 5.49 8.14
C LEU A 41 18.53 5.23 7.13
N VAL A 42 17.29 5.48 7.54
CA VAL A 42 16.08 5.26 6.73
C VAL A 42 15.07 6.33 7.08
N LEU A 43 14.50 6.98 6.07
CA LEU A 43 13.37 7.90 6.25
C LEU A 43 12.11 7.22 5.74
N CYS A 44 11.10 7.13 6.62
CA CYS A 44 9.78 6.60 6.30
C CYS A 44 8.79 6.98 7.41
N GLU A 45 7.50 7.04 7.09
CA GLU A 45 6.47 7.23 8.10
C GLU A 45 6.30 5.93 8.93
N ILE A 46 6.40 6.05 10.25
CA ILE A 46 6.12 4.96 11.21
C ILE A 46 5.08 5.47 12.20
N ARG A 47 3.80 5.28 11.86
CA ARG A 47 2.69 5.77 12.69
C ARG A 47 2.70 5.16 14.09
N GLY A 48 2.22 5.96 15.05
CA GLY A 48 2.19 5.59 16.47
C GLY A 48 3.50 5.84 17.22
N LEU A 49 4.54 6.36 16.57
CA LEU A 49 5.76 6.86 17.20
C LEU A 49 5.91 8.37 17.00
N LEU A 50 6.64 9.03 17.90
CA LEU A 50 6.94 10.46 17.77
C LEU A 50 8.06 10.67 16.73
N PRO A 51 7.95 11.66 15.83
CA PRO A 51 9.03 12.01 14.91
C PRO A 51 10.23 12.58 15.67
N LEU A 52 11.45 12.36 15.15
CA LEU A 52 12.68 12.88 15.75
C LEU A 52 13.03 14.27 15.24
N SER A 53 12.79 14.56 13.96
CA SER A 53 12.97 15.90 13.40
C SER A 53 11.65 16.66 13.45
N PRO A 54 11.64 17.96 13.81
CA PRO A 54 10.55 18.82 13.41
C PRO A 54 10.64 18.95 11.89
N LEU A 55 9.86 18.17 11.15
CA LEU A 55 9.70 18.41 9.71
C LEU A 55 9.23 19.87 9.54
N PRO A 56 9.96 20.73 8.81
CA PRO A 56 9.54 22.12 8.57
C PRO A 56 8.30 22.23 7.66
N PHE A 57 7.64 21.11 7.34
CA PHE A 57 6.44 21.03 6.49
C PHE A 57 5.15 20.79 7.29
N LEU A 58 5.22 20.70 8.62
CA LEU A 58 4.05 20.59 9.48
C LEU A 58 4.06 21.75 10.50
N GLU A 59 3.92 22.99 10.02
CA GLU A 59 3.28 24.03 10.85
C GLU A 59 1.80 23.67 10.99
N GLY A 60 1.53 22.78 11.94
CA GLY A 60 0.21 22.40 12.37
C GLY A 60 0.22 22.25 13.87
N ASN A 61 -0.84 22.70 14.53
CA ASN A 61 -1.06 22.50 15.97
C ASN A 61 -0.72 21.06 16.38
N PRO A 62 -0.27 20.82 17.63
CA PRO A 62 -0.03 19.46 18.11
C PRO A 62 -1.24 18.61 17.79
N VAL A 63 -1.03 17.63 16.91
CA VAL A 63 -2.07 16.67 16.54
C VAL A 63 -2.36 15.90 17.83
N GLU A 64 -3.51 16.20 18.42
CA GLU A 64 -4.04 15.46 19.55
C GLU A 64 -3.96 13.98 19.16
N ALA A 65 -3.24 13.17 19.95
CA ALA A 65 -3.03 11.76 19.65
C ALA A 65 -4.41 11.09 19.70
N ILE A 66 -5.09 11.01 18.56
CA ILE A 66 -6.33 10.28 18.43
C ILE A 66 -5.98 8.85 18.81
N PRO A 67 -6.54 8.29 19.90
CA PRO A 67 -6.34 6.90 20.22
C PRO A 67 -6.98 6.12 19.07
N LEU A 68 -6.16 5.66 18.13
CA LEU A 68 -6.62 4.72 17.13
C LEU A 68 -7.04 3.47 17.91
N PRO A 69 -8.32 3.03 17.82
CA PRO A 69 -8.81 1.86 18.57
C PRO A 69 -8.03 0.57 18.26
N PHE A 70 -7.15 0.62 17.26
CA PHE A 70 -6.30 -0.45 16.77
C PHE A 70 -4.87 0.06 16.53
N ALA A 71 -4.16 0.49 17.58
CA ALA A 71 -2.81 1.01 17.43
C ALA A 71 -1.86 -0.06 16.79
N PRO A 72 -0.98 0.34 15.86
CA PRO A 72 0.00 -0.57 15.28
C PRO A 72 0.96 -1.08 16.36
N SER A 73 1.53 -2.26 16.15
CA SER A 73 2.67 -2.74 16.96
C SER A 73 3.97 -2.62 16.18
N HIS A 74 5.10 -2.67 16.88
CA HIS A 74 6.43 -2.48 16.30
C HIS A 74 7.31 -3.65 16.72
N HIS A 75 7.92 -4.33 15.75
CA HIS A 75 8.73 -5.52 15.93
C HIS A 75 10.11 -5.28 15.32
N VAL A 76 11.18 -5.49 16.09
CA VAL A 76 12.56 -5.43 15.59
C VAL A 76 13.07 -6.85 15.46
N LEU A 77 13.44 -7.25 14.24
CA LEU A 77 13.84 -8.62 13.95
C LEU A 77 15.35 -8.81 14.10
N LEU A 78 15.72 -9.53 15.16
CA LEU A 78 17.09 -10.02 15.36
C LEU A 78 17.30 -11.42 14.76
N GLN A 79 16.21 -12.13 14.52
CA GLN A 79 16.16 -13.45 13.92
C GLN A 79 15.08 -13.44 12.81
N PRO A 80 15.15 -14.33 11.80
CA PRO A 80 14.32 -14.24 10.60
C PRO A 80 12.84 -14.60 10.83
N GLU A 81 12.47 -15.03 12.04
CA GLU A 81 11.10 -15.38 12.39
C GLU A 81 10.22 -14.13 12.45
N LEU A 82 9.22 -14.08 11.56
CA LEU A 82 8.21 -13.03 11.56
C LEU A 82 7.26 -13.18 12.75
N PRO A 83 6.75 -12.06 13.32
CA PRO A 83 5.65 -12.14 14.25
C PRO A 83 4.40 -12.70 13.55
N THR A 84 3.55 -13.39 14.30
CA THR A 84 2.24 -13.80 13.79
C THR A 84 1.39 -12.57 13.49
N VAL A 85 0.61 -12.61 12.42
CA VAL A 85 -0.37 -11.58 12.08
C VAL A 85 -1.40 -11.46 13.21
N ASP A 86 -1.47 -10.29 13.83
CA ASP A 86 -2.42 -9.94 14.88
C ASP A 86 -3.65 -9.27 14.27
N THR A 87 -4.72 -10.04 14.10
CA THR A 87 -6.00 -9.56 13.55
C THR A 87 -6.73 -8.56 14.45
N GLY A 88 -6.24 -8.35 15.68
CA GLY A 88 -6.73 -7.29 16.58
C GLY A 88 -6.11 -5.92 16.30
N ARG A 89 -5.25 -5.80 15.29
CA ARG A 89 -4.58 -4.55 14.90
C ARG A 89 -4.80 -4.25 13.43
N ILE A 90 -4.67 -2.96 13.06
CA ILE A 90 -4.69 -2.54 11.65
C ILE A 90 -3.51 -3.14 10.88
N TYR A 91 -2.33 -3.21 11.50
CA TYR A 91 -1.09 -3.78 10.97
C TYR A 91 0.02 -3.74 12.03
N GLN A 92 1.17 -4.31 11.70
CA GLN A 92 2.37 -4.38 12.53
C GLN A 92 3.57 -3.88 11.72
N TYR A 93 4.34 -2.95 12.26
CA TYR A 93 5.63 -2.58 11.69
C TYR A 93 6.67 -3.66 12.01
N VAL A 94 7.40 -4.07 11.00
CA VAL A 94 8.50 -5.03 11.10
C VAL A 94 9.77 -4.32 10.63
N ILE A 95 10.69 -4.07 11.55
CA ILE A 95 11.99 -3.47 11.30
C ILE A 95 12.98 -4.61 11.12
N ALA A 96 13.51 -4.75 9.91
CA ALA A 96 14.40 -5.83 9.51
C ALA A 96 15.60 -5.26 8.73
N ARG A 97 16.54 -6.10 8.34
CA ARG A 97 17.78 -5.66 7.68
C ARG A 97 17.54 -4.83 6.43
N GLY A 98 16.55 -5.19 5.64
CA GLY A 98 16.20 -4.51 4.39
C GLY A 98 15.48 -3.16 4.55
N GLY A 99 15.13 -2.78 5.79
CA GLY A 99 14.39 -1.55 6.09
C GLY A 99 13.14 -1.79 6.93
N VAL A 100 12.11 -0.98 6.70
CA VAL A 100 10.84 -1.04 7.42
C VAL A 100 9.79 -1.68 6.54
N PHE A 101 9.11 -2.67 7.10
CA PHE A 101 8.02 -3.39 6.47
C PHE A 101 6.75 -3.22 7.28
N LEU A 102 5.62 -3.44 6.61
CA LEU A 102 4.30 -3.48 7.20
C LEU A 102 3.73 -4.87 6.99
N LEU A 103 3.46 -5.55 8.11
CA LEU A 103 2.80 -6.86 8.17
C LEU A 103 1.32 -6.65 8.49
N ALA A 104 0.43 -7.14 7.63
CA ALA A 104 -1.01 -7.06 7.83
C ALA A 104 -1.72 -8.29 7.27
N GLY A 105 -2.89 -8.62 7.82
CA GLY A 105 -3.79 -9.61 7.25
C GLY A 105 -5.25 -9.20 7.35
N CYS A 106 -6.00 -9.52 6.31
CA CYS A 106 -7.46 -9.50 6.28
C CYS A 106 -7.94 -10.86 5.70
N PRO A 107 -9.25 -11.14 5.67
CA PRO A 107 -9.74 -12.37 5.04
C PRO A 107 -9.14 -12.57 3.64
N GLY A 108 -8.47 -13.70 3.43
CA GLY A 108 -7.91 -14.09 2.16
C GLY A 108 -6.61 -13.39 1.71
N ILE A 109 -6.17 -12.32 2.37
CA ILE A 109 -4.95 -11.57 2.02
C ILE A 109 -4.05 -11.45 3.24
N GLU A 110 -2.76 -11.72 3.06
CA GLU A 110 -1.73 -11.36 4.02
C GLU A 110 -0.55 -10.74 3.26
N VAL A 111 0.03 -9.69 3.83
CA VAL A 111 1.08 -8.93 3.17
C VAL A 111 2.19 -8.58 4.15
N LEU A 112 3.44 -8.76 3.71
CA LEU A 112 4.61 -8.12 4.27
C LEU A 112 5.17 -7.19 3.20
N MET A 113 4.78 -5.92 3.24
CA MET A 113 5.15 -4.93 2.22
C MET A 113 6.27 -4.00 2.71
N PRO A 114 7.25 -3.67 1.87
CA PRO A 114 8.23 -2.64 2.20
C PRO A 114 7.55 -1.27 2.21
N ILE A 115 7.83 -0.45 3.24
CA ILE A 115 7.33 0.94 3.33
C ILE A 115 8.45 1.98 3.34
N SER A 116 9.70 1.52 3.34
CA SER A 116 10.88 2.35 3.19
C SER A 116 11.63 2.02 1.89
N ALA A 117 12.49 2.94 1.46
CA ALA A 117 13.51 2.60 0.47
C ALA A 117 14.39 1.45 1.00
N PRO A 118 14.87 0.55 0.12
CA PRO A 118 15.78 -0.52 0.52
C PRO A 118 17.03 0.04 1.22
N CYS A 119 17.39 -0.57 2.33
CA CYS A 119 18.60 -0.21 3.07
C CYS A 119 19.26 -1.46 3.67
N ALA A 120 20.37 -1.26 4.37
CA ALA A 120 21.07 -2.32 5.10
C ALA A 120 21.23 -1.91 6.57
N LEU A 121 20.23 -2.22 7.40
CA LEU A 121 20.28 -2.02 8.85
C LEU A 121 21.17 -3.11 9.49
N PRO A 122 22.34 -2.74 10.04
CA PRO A 122 23.26 -3.73 10.61
C PRO A 122 22.65 -4.46 11.80
N GLY A 123 22.95 -5.75 11.93
CA GLY A 123 22.57 -6.57 13.10
C GLY A 123 21.11 -7.04 13.12
N LEU A 124 20.31 -6.70 12.11
CA LEU A 124 18.95 -7.20 11.96
C LEU A 124 18.90 -8.39 11.00
N ALA A 125 17.83 -9.19 11.10
CA ALA A 125 17.59 -10.32 10.22
C ALA A 125 17.02 -9.89 8.86
N ASP A 126 17.34 -10.67 7.82
CA ASP A 126 16.78 -10.48 6.48
C ASP A 126 15.35 -11.04 6.39
N VAL A 127 14.48 -10.33 5.68
CA VAL A 127 13.13 -10.79 5.34
C VAL A 127 12.84 -10.44 3.88
N ALA A 128 12.08 -11.30 3.21
CA ALA A 128 11.61 -11.05 1.86
C ALA A 128 10.17 -10.54 1.89
N PRO A 129 9.84 -9.44 1.19
CA PRO A 129 8.47 -8.97 1.10
C PRO A 129 7.60 -9.98 0.34
N TYR A 130 6.33 -10.06 0.70
CA TYR A 130 5.40 -11.01 0.09
C TYR A 130 3.95 -10.55 0.12
N VAL A 131 3.15 -11.15 -0.78
CA VAL A 131 1.69 -11.17 -0.71
C VAL A 131 1.24 -12.63 -0.75
N ILE A 132 0.53 -13.07 0.29
CA ILE A 132 -0.19 -14.34 0.28
C ILE A 132 -1.62 -14.05 -0.15
N TRP A 133 -1.94 -14.48 -1.37
CA TRP A 133 -3.27 -14.41 -1.96
C TRP A 133 -3.95 -15.78 -1.85
N ARG A 134 -4.99 -15.90 -1.02
CA ARG A 134 -5.67 -17.18 -0.75
C ARG A 134 -6.91 -17.41 -1.61
N TYR A 135 -7.31 -16.42 -2.40
CA TYR A 135 -8.36 -16.58 -3.39
C TYR A 135 -7.81 -17.20 -4.68
N PRO A 136 -8.63 -17.88 -5.49
CA PRO A 136 -8.30 -18.10 -6.89
C PRO A 136 -7.99 -16.76 -7.56
N ARG A 137 -7.11 -16.74 -8.57
CA ARG A 137 -6.95 -15.54 -9.39
C ARG A 137 -8.28 -15.17 -10.06
N VAL A 138 -8.50 -13.88 -10.26
CA VAL A 138 -9.60 -13.39 -11.10
C VAL A 138 -9.43 -14.00 -12.50
N GLY A 139 -10.41 -14.79 -12.93
CA GLY A 139 -10.30 -15.57 -14.16
C GLY A 139 -10.23 -14.69 -15.41
N GLU A 140 -9.61 -15.21 -16.48
CA GLU A 140 -9.45 -14.48 -17.75
C GLU A 140 -10.78 -13.94 -18.30
N GLU A 141 -11.87 -14.71 -18.17
CA GLU A 141 -13.21 -14.31 -18.59
C GLU A 141 -13.69 -13.04 -17.87
N VAL A 142 -13.45 -12.95 -16.55
CA VAL A 142 -13.81 -11.79 -15.73
C VAL A 142 -12.93 -10.60 -16.08
N VAL A 143 -11.64 -10.82 -16.34
CA VAL A 143 -10.74 -9.75 -16.80
C VAL A 143 -11.19 -9.21 -18.15
N GLN A 144 -11.54 -10.09 -19.08
CA GLN A 144 -12.05 -9.71 -20.39
C GLN A 144 -13.34 -8.90 -20.26
N GLU A 145 -14.25 -9.32 -19.38
CA GLU A 145 -15.48 -8.58 -19.08
C GLU A 145 -15.20 -7.16 -18.55
N LEU A 146 -14.22 -6.97 -17.65
CA LEU A 146 -13.80 -5.64 -17.18
C LEU A 146 -13.36 -4.75 -18.34
N PHE A 147 -12.52 -5.27 -19.23
CA PHE A 147 -12.07 -4.52 -20.41
C PHE A 147 -13.21 -4.22 -21.38
N ASP A 148 -14.11 -5.17 -21.61
CA ASP A 148 -15.26 -4.98 -22.51
C ASP A 148 -16.24 -3.94 -21.95
N GLN A 149 -16.50 -3.99 -20.64
CA GLN A 149 -17.29 -2.99 -19.92
C GLN A 149 -16.63 -1.60 -20.00
N ALA A 150 -15.31 -1.49 -19.85
CA ALA A 150 -14.59 -0.23 -19.99
C ALA A 150 -14.62 0.31 -21.43
N ARG A 151 -14.42 -0.53 -22.45
CA ARG A 151 -14.48 -0.16 -23.87
C ARG A 151 -15.86 0.36 -24.30
N ALA A 152 -16.91 -0.17 -23.69
CA ALA A 152 -18.29 0.22 -23.98
C ALA A 152 -18.71 1.53 -23.31
N ALA A 153 -18.00 2.00 -22.27
CA ALA A 153 -18.40 3.18 -21.51
C ALA A 153 -18.19 4.47 -22.29
N ARG A 154 -19.31 5.08 -22.67
CA ARG A 154 -19.40 6.34 -23.41
C ARG A 154 -20.57 7.17 -22.87
N ASP A 155 -20.42 8.48 -22.92
CA ASP A 155 -21.52 9.42 -22.73
C ASP A 155 -22.57 9.25 -23.85
N GLU A 156 -23.84 9.30 -23.48
CA GLU A 156 -24.97 9.18 -24.39
C GLU A 156 -25.12 10.41 -25.31
N THR A 157 -24.61 11.58 -24.87
CA THR A 157 -24.77 12.83 -25.61
C THR A 157 -23.73 12.96 -26.73
N ASP A 158 -22.45 12.88 -26.38
CA ASP A 158 -21.34 13.18 -27.31
C ASP A 158 -20.48 11.95 -27.66
N GLY A 159 -20.77 10.77 -27.07
CA GLY A 159 -20.01 9.54 -27.33
C GLY A 159 -18.59 9.53 -26.75
N HIS A 160 -18.27 10.53 -25.92
CA HIS A 160 -16.99 10.64 -25.22
C HIS A 160 -16.81 9.47 -24.25
N MET A 161 -15.59 8.95 -24.18
CA MET A 161 -15.24 7.85 -23.29
C MET A 161 -15.32 8.30 -21.82
N LEU A 162 -15.84 7.43 -20.96
CA LEU A 162 -16.09 7.70 -19.54
C LEU A 162 -15.41 6.65 -18.66
N GLU A 163 -14.54 7.08 -17.75
CA GLU A 163 -13.92 6.20 -16.75
C GLU A 163 -14.99 5.41 -15.99
N ARG A 164 -14.72 4.14 -15.67
CA ARG A 164 -15.62 3.28 -14.88
C ARG A 164 -14.92 2.79 -13.63
N LEU A 165 -15.65 2.72 -12.53
CA LEU A 165 -15.23 2.13 -11.27
C LEU A 165 -15.85 0.73 -11.11
N PHE A 166 -15.03 -0.22 -10.64
CA PHE A 166 -15.37 -1.62 -10.47
C PHE A 166 -14.98 -2.08 -9.07
N TYR A 167 -15.88 -2.85 -8.44
CA TYR A 167 -15.60 -3.61 -7.24
C TYR A 167 -15.65 -5.10 -7.55
N LEU A 168 -14.65 -5.85 -7.10
CA LEU A 168 -14.59 -7.29 -7.24
C LEU A 168 -14.68 -7.95 -5.87
N THR A 169 -15.67 -8.82 -5.73
CA THR A 169 -15.91 -9.63 -4.53
C THR A 169 -15.72 -11.12 -4.86
N TYR A 170 -15.33 -11.89 -3.84
CA TYR A 170 -15.20 -13.34 -3.95
C TYR A 170 -16.04 -14.04 -2.88
N GLU A 171 -17.02 -14.81 -3.33
CA GLU A 171 -17.81 -15.70 -2.47
C GLU A 171 -17.71 -17.15 -2.95
N ASN A 172 -18.38 -17.45 -4.07
CA ASN A 172 -18.35 -18.74 -4.77
C ASN A 172 -17.78 -18.61 -6.19
N GLY A 173 -17.01 -17.55 -6.41
CA GLY A 173 -16.55 -17.08 -7.71
C GLY A 173 -16.37 -15.56 -7.68
N TRP A 174 -15.59 -15.05 -8.63
CA TRP A 174 -15.39 -13.61 -8.80
C TRP A 174 -16.62 -12.97 -9.43
N ARG A 175 -17.06 -11.84 -8.87
CA ARG A 175 -18.14 -11.03 -9.43
C ARG A 175 -17.68 -9.59 -9.60
N ILE A 176 -18.04 -9.00 -10.72
CA ILE A 176 -17.87 -7.57 -10.98
C ILE A 176 -19.12 -6.86 -10.49
N HIS A 177 -18.92 -5.83 -9.68
CA HIS A 177 -19.96 -4.91 -9.24
C HIS A 177 -19.59 -3.52 -9.72
N GLU A 178 -20.58 -2.81 -10.26
CA GLU A 178 -20.43 -1.42 -10.63
C GLU A 178 -21.33 -0.59 -9.72
N PRO A 179 -20.76 0.30 -8.89
CA PRO A 179 -21.58 1.18 -8.07
C PRO A 179 -22.28 2.22 -8.94
N GLU A 180 -23.33 2.83 -8.39
CA GLU A 180 -23.77 4.13 -8.91
C GLU A 180 -22.60 5.11 -8.81
N GLN A 181 -22.30 5.79 -9.91
CA GLN A 181 -21.05 6.52 -10.07
C GLN A 181 -21.24 7.80 -10.90
N ILE A 182 -20.47 8.83 -10.58
CA ILE A 182 -20.31 10.03 -11.41
C ILE A 182 -19.03 9.85 -12.20
N GLN A 183 -19.15 9.94 -13.51
CA GLN A 183 -18.08 9.61 -14.45
C GLN A 183 -17.78 10.83 -15.33
N THR A 184 -16.51 10.97 -15.66
CA THR A 184 -15.99 11.88 -16.66
C THR A 184 -14.92 11.15 -17.47
N ALA A 185 -14.34 11.81 -18.46
CA ALA A 185 -13.24 11.22 -19.24
C ALA A 185 -11.95 10.99 -18.44
N THR A 186 -11.81 11.59 -17.25
CA THR A 186 -10.57 11.56 -16.45
C THR A 186 -10.80 11.42 -14.95
N SER A 187 -12.00 11.00 -14.55
CA SER A 187 -12.35 10.79 -13.14
C SER A 187 -13.63 9.97 -13.04
N VAL A 188 -13.64 9.04 -12.10
CA VAL A 188 -14.82 8.33 -11.65
C VAL A 188 -14.88 8.28 -10.13
N ARG A 189 -16.08 8.35 -9.57
CA ARG A 189 -16.32 8.14 -8.14
C ARG A 189 -17.69 7.53 -7.90
N ALA A 190 -17.79 6.65 -6.91
CA ALA A 190 -19.09 6.19 -6.42
C ALA A 190 -19.90 7.35 -5.82
N THR A 191 -21.21 7.35 -6.03
CA THR A 191 -22.13 8.33 -5.42
C THR A 191 -22.61 7.90 -4.03
N THR A 192 -22.61 6.59 -3.78
CA THR A 192 -23.11 5.98 -2.55
C THR A 192 -22.14 4.88 -2.10
N SER A 193 -21.95 4.76 -0.79
CA SER A 193 -21.36 3.55 -0.21
C SER A 193 -22.36 2.40 -0.40
N SER A 194 -21.84 1.22 -0.74
CA SER A 194 -22.61 -0.01 -0.89
C SER A 194 -21.92 -1.15 -0.15
N GLU A 195 -22.65 -2.23 0.16
CA GLU A 195 -22.04 -3.43 0.73
C GLU A 195 -20.91 -3.99 -0.17
N ALA A 196 -21.05 -3.87 -1.49
CA ALA A 196 -20.01 -4.27 -2.44
C ALA A 196 -18.73 -3.43 -2.33
N ASP A 197 -18.83 -2.15 -1.94
CA ASP A 197 -17.67 -1.31 -1.63
C ASP A 197 -16.98 -1.83 -0.37
N GLU A 198 -17.73 -1.99 0.72
CA GLU A 198 -17.19 -2.38 2.03
C GLU A 198 -16.57 -3.79 2.01
N THR A 199 -17.10 -4.69 1.19
CA THR A 199 -16.66 -6.09 1.06
C THR A 199 -15.74 -6.35 -0.14
N ALA A 200 -15.48 -5.33 -0.98
CA ALA A 200 -14.61 -5.44 -2.15
C ALA A 200 -13.22 -5.96 -1.73
N THR A 201 -12.79 -7.05 -2.36
CA THR A 201 -11.41 -7.54 -2.21
C THR A 201 -10.48 -6.81 -3.17
N LEU A 202 -10.98 -6.51 -4.38
CA LEU A 202 -10.31 -5.62 -5.32
C LEU A 202 -11.22 -4.47 -5.73
N GLU A 203 -10.61 -3.32 -5.95
CA GLU A 203 -11.27 -2.09 -6.40
C GLU A 203 -10.44 -1.50 -7.52
N GLY A 204 -11.06 -1.04 -8.59
CA GLY A 204 -10.28 -0.46 -9.66
C GLY A 204 -11.10 0.29 -10.69
N HIS A 205 -10.41 1.10 -11.47
CA HIS A 205 -11.05 1.94 -12.48
C HIS A 205 -10.35 1.91 -13.83
N SER A 206 -11.05 2.40 -14.85
CA SER A 206 -10.54 2.49 -16.21
C SER A 206 -10.06 3.89 -16.57
N HIS A 207 -9.03 3.94 -17.40
CA HIS A 207 -8.39 5.14 -17.96
C HIS A 207 -8.55 5.25 -19.49
N HIS A 208 -9.32 4.34 -20.09
CA HIS A 208 -9.60 4.27 -21.54
C HIS A 208 -8.35 4.30 -22.41
N ASP A 209 -8.10 5.41 -23.11
CA ASP A 209 -6.96 5.62 -24.02
C ASP A 209 -5.69 6.05 -23.28
N MET A 210 -5.75 6.32 -21.98
CA MET A 210 -4.60 6.66 -21.16
C MET A 210 -3.93 5.40 -20.63
N HIS A 211 -2.64 5.51 -20.29
CA HIS A 211 -1.90 4.42 -19.65
C HIS A 211 -2.50 4.05 -18.28
N ALA A 212 -2.33 2.79 -17.89
CA ALA A 212 -2.67 2.34 -16.53
C ALA A 212 -1.61 2.87 -15.55
N TYR A 213 -1.95 3.92 -14.81
CA TYR A 213 -1.12 4.50 -13.75
C TYR A 213 -2.00 5.01 -12.61
N PHE A 214 -1.48 5.05 -11.39
CA PHE A 214 -2.18 5.68 -10.26
C PHE A 214 -1.90 7.18 -10.23
N SER A 215 -2.95 7.99 -10.33
CA SER A 215 -2.88 9.45 -10.30
C SER A 215 -2.62 9.97 -8.89
N ARG A 216 -2.29 11.26 -8.77
CA ARG A 216 -2.17 11.91 -7.45
C ARG A 216 -3.49 11.92 -6.67
N VAL A 217 -4.62 11.97 -7.38
CA VAL A 217 -5.95 11.94 -6.77
C VAL A 217 -6.22 10.55 -6.23
N ASP A 218 -5.98 9.51 -7.03
CA ASP A 218 -6.13 8.10 -6.65
C ASP A 218 -5.28 7.80 -5.42
N ASN A 219 -4.02 8.24 -5.43
CA ASN A 219 -3.13 8.12 -4.27
C ASN A 219 -3.74 8.76 -3.04
N ARG A 220 -4.23 10.00 -3.11
CA ARG A 220 -4.79 10.67 -1.94
C ARG A 220 -6.06 9.95 -1.45
N ASP A 221 -6.96 9.61 -2.36
CA ASP A 221 -8.26 9.08 -2.00
C ASP A 221 -8.12 7.66 -1.40
N GLU A 222 -7.25 6.81 -1.96
CA GLU A 222 -6.94 5.49 -1.41
C GLU A 222 -6.12 5.56 -0.11
N LEU A 223 -5.23 6.54 0.03
CA LEU A 223 -4.42 6.67 1.25
C LEU A 223 -5.22 7.26 2.43
N VAL A 224 -6.19 8.13 2.14
CA VAL A 224 -7.00 8.82 3.18
C VAL A 224 -8.27 8.05 3.50
N ASN A 225 -8.96 7.52 2.50
CA ASN A 225 -10.27 6.87 2.64
C ASN A 225 -10.22 5.36 2.38
N GLY A 226 -9.13 4.85 1.79
CA GLY A 226 -9.00 3.44 1.42
C GLY A 226 -8.69 2.52 2.61
N GLY A 227 -9.18 1.28 2.49
CA GLY A 227 -9.00 0.21 3.46
C GLY A 227 -7.83 -0.71 3.12
N PHE A 228 -7.87 -1.92 3.67
CA PHE A 228 -6.99 -3.01 3.23
C PHE A 228 -7.63 -3.73 2.04
N LYS A 229 -7.26 -3.32 0.82
CA LYS A 229 -7.75 -3.89 -0.46
C LYS A 229 -6.64 -3.94 -1.51
N VAL A 230 -6.89 -4.65 -2.60
CA VAL A 230 -6.06 -4.56 -3.82
C VAL A 230 -6.67 -3.54 -4.77
N TYR A 231 -5.92 -2.52 -5.12
CA TYR A 231 -6.34 -1.51 -6.10
C TYR A 231 -5.78 -1.84 -7.48
N PHE A 232 -6.56 -1.58 -8.53
CA PHE A 232 -6.12 -1.76 -9.90
C PHE A 232 -6.58 -0.64 -10.84
N VAL A 233 -5.78 -0.38 -11.87
CA VAL A 233 -6.15 0.53 -12.96
C VAL A 233 -6.01 -0.22 -14.27
N ILE A 234 -7.01 -0.14 -15.13
CA ILE A 234 -6.93 -0.62 -16.51
C ILE A 234 -6.85 0.56 -17.48
N GLY A 235 -5.98 0.46 -18.48
CA GLY A 235 -5.73 1.54 -19.43
C GLY A 235 -5.44 1.02 -20.83
N GLN A 236 -5.28 1.92 -21.79
CA GLN A 236 -5.06 1.63 -23.22
C GLN A 236 -6.02 0.54 -23.76
N VAL A 237 -7.28 0.58 -23.31
CA VAL A 237 -8.21 -0.56 -23.40
C VAL A 237 -8.55 -0.98 -24.83
N HIS A 238 -8.41 -0.06 -25.80
CA HIS A 238 -8.69 -0.29 -27.23
C HIS A 238 -7.49 -0.70 -28.06
N THR A 239 -6.27 -0.41 -27.61
CA THR A 239 -5.04 -0.49 -28.42
C THR A 239 -4.09 -1.54 -27.86
N HIS A 240 -3.54 -1.27 -26.67
CA HIS A 240 -2.60 -2.12 -25.97
C HIS A 240 -3.05 -2.26 -24.51
N PRO A 241 -4.05 -3.12 -24.24
CA PRO A 241 -4.68 -3.23 -22.92
C PRO A 241 -3.64 -3.39 -21.81
N GLN A 242 -3.71 -2.52 -20.81
CA GLN A 242 -2.77 -2.46 -19.69
C GLN A 242 -3.51 -2.65 -18.37
N ILE A 243 -2.85 -3.27 -17.41
CA ILE A 243 -3.31 -3.35 -16.02
C ILE A 243 -2.14 -3.08 -15.06
N ARG A 244 -2.41 -2.24 -14.05
CA ARG A 244 -1.48 -1.94 -12.95
C ARG A 244 -2.18 -2.21 -11.63
N THR A 245 -1.48 -2.83 -10.68
CA THR A 245 -2.08 -3.18 -9.38
C THR A 245 -1.20 -2.77 -8.20
N ARG A 246 -1.83 -2.49 -7.07
CA ARG A 246 -1.16 -2.28 -5.79
C ARG A 246 -1.97 -2.83 -4.64
N VAL A 247 -1.30 -3.28 -3.59
CA VAL A 247 -1.92 -3.58 -2.31
C VAL A 247 -1.89 -2.30 -1.49
N CYS A 248 -3.03 -1.89 -0.95
CA CYS A 248 -3.10 -0.78 0.00
C CYS A 248 -3.45 -1.32 1.38
N VAL A 249 -2.77 -0.80 2.40
CA VAL A 249 -3.07 -1.10 3.81
C VAL A 249 -3.14 0.23 4.56
N HIS A 250 -4.35 0.73 4.78
CA HIS A 250 -4.63 1.88 5.65
C HIS A 250 -3.66 3.05 5.45
N GLY A 251 -3.57 3.62 4.26
CA GLY A 251 -2.67 4.75 3.99
C GLY A 251 -1.21 4.37 3.70
N TYR A 252 -0.92 3.11 3.40
CA TYR A 252 0.29 2.67 2.73
C TYR A 252 -0.07 1.94 1.45
N SER A 253 0.81 1.97 0.45
CA SER A 253 0.61 1.21 -0.79
C SER A 253 1.90 0.54 -1.27
N TRP A 254 1.76 -0.61 -1.92
CA TRP A 254 2.85 -1.34 -2.55
C TRP A 254 2.40 -1.91 -3.88
N GLU A 255 3.07 -1.52 -4.95
CA GLU A 255 2.79 -2.05 -6.28
C GLU A 255 3.27 -3.49 -6.42
N VAL A 256 2.39 -4.33 -6.94
CA VAL A 256 2.60 -5.77 -7.07
C VAL A 256 2.19 -6.15 -8.48
N PRO A 257 2.86 -7.10 -9.16
CA PRO A 257 2.46 -7.60 -10.47
C PRO A 257 0.99 -8.04 -10.51
N ALA A 258 0.25 -7.58 -11.52
CA ALA A 258 -1.17 -7.88 -11.69
C ALA A 258 -1.44 -9.38 -11.79
N ARG A 259 -0.51 -10.13 -12.41
CA ARG A 259 -0.56 -11.60 -12.49
C ARG A 259 -0.60 -12.31 -11.13
N THR A 260 -0.33 -11.61 -10.03
CA THR A 260 -0.50 -12.13 -8.66
C THR A 260 -1.97 -12.37 -8.36
N PHE A 261 -2.84 -11.44 -8.79
CA PHE A 261 -4.27 -11.42 -8.48
C PHE A 261 -5.14 -11.86 -9.66
N PHE A 262 -4.67 -11.63 -10.89
CA PHE A 262 -5.43 -11.85 -12.12
C PHE A 262 -4.80 -12.94 -12.99
N ALA A 263 -5.63 -13.79 -13.61
CA ALA A 263 -5.24 -14.57 -14.78
C ALA A 263 -5.42 -13.66 -15.99
N LEU A 264 -4.31 -13.14 -16.53
CA LEU A 264 -4.35 -12.12 -17.57
C LEU A 264 -4.58 -12.75 -18.95
N PRO A 265 -5.60 -12.29 -19.71
CA PRO A 265 -5.79 -12.69 -21.10
C PRO A 265 -4.57 -12.35 -21.95
N ALA A 266 -4.39 -13.11 -23.04
CA ALA A 266 -3.32 -12.84 -23.99
C ALA A 266 -3.41 -11.40 -24.55
N GLY A 267 -2.27 -10.70 -24.56
CA GLY A 267 -2.17 -9.32 -25.05
C GLY A 267 -2.42 -8.24 -24.01
N VAL A 268 -2.85 -8.59 -22.79
CA VAL A 268 -2.92 -7.65 -21.66
C VAL A 268 -1.53 -7.50 -21.01
N GLU A 269 -1.04 -6.27 -20.94
CA GLU A 269 0.24 -5.93 -20.32
C GLU A 269 0.12 -5.75 -18.80
N ASP A 270 0.92 -6.51 -18.05
CA ASP A 270 1.14 -6.31 -16.61
C ASP A 270 2.23 -5.24 -16.41
N CYS A 271 1.81 -4.00 -16.14
CA CYS A 271 2.70 -2.85 -16.09
C CYS A 271 3.80 -3.03 -15.03
N VAL A 272 3.44 -3.51 -13.84
CA VAL A 272 4.39 -3.66 -12.72
C VAL A 272 5.36 -4.80 -12.97
N ALA A 273 4.88 -5.93 -13.52
CA ALA A 273 5.75 -7.05 -13.87
C ALA A 273 6.86 -6.65 -14.85
N LYS A 274 6.54 -5.82 -15.84
CA LYS A 274 7.50 -5.34 -16.83
C LYS A 274 8.59 -4.49 -16.19
N GLU A 275 8.21 -3.58 -15.29
CA GLU A 275 9.14 -2.73 -14.56
C GLU A 275 10.08 -3.55 -13.68
N TRP A 276 9.57 -4.57 -12.99
CA TRP A 276 10.38 -5.47 -12.15
C TRP A 276 11.38 -6.31 -12.95
N MET A 277 11.12 -6.59 -14.22
CA MET A 277 12.07 -7.30 -15.10
C MET A 277 13.17 -6.39 -15.67
N THR A 278 13.00 -5.07 -15.57
CA THR A 278 13.94 -4.06 -16.05
C THR A 278 14.82 -3.45 -14.97
N GLN A 279 14.62 -3.83 -13.70
CA GLN A 279 15.41 -3.43 -12.53
C GLN A 279 16.46 -4.50 -12.19
#